data_AF-A0A0S4L8D2-F1
#
_entry.id   AF-A0A0S4L8D2-F1
#
_cell.length_a   1.000
_cell.length_b   1.000
_cell.length_c   1.000
_cell.angle_alpha   90.00
_cell.angle_beta   90.00
_cell.angle_gamma   90.00
#
_symmetry.space_group_name_H-M   'P 1'
#
loop_
_entity.id
_entity.type
_entity.pdbx_description
1 polymer ?
#
loop_
_entity_poly.entity_id
_entity_poly.type
_entity_poly.pdbx_seq_one_letter_code
_entity_poly.pdbx_strand_id
1 'polypeptide(L)'
;MAFDPDNPPIWLRKLHMSAAQISAHDYAVTPEEGILECCRFSDAIRRWSNVCAHALGLSPLPPPPPLDNPFRRVSSIDHAPSVLRDVAR
;
A
#
# COMPACT_ATOMS: atom_id res chain seq x y z
N MET A 1 -5.97 28.73 -21.81
CA MET A 1 -5.00 27.89 -22.55
C MET A 1 -5.82 26.83 -23.27
N ALA A 2 -5.91 26.89 -24.61
CA ALA A 2 -6.70 25.93 -25.38
C ALA A 2 -5.85 24.69 -25.66
N PHE A 3 -6.39 23.50 -25.39
CA PHE A 3 -5.73 22.25 -25.74
C PHE A 3 -5.97 21.98 -27.22
N ASP A 4 -4.90 21.76 -27.99
CA ASP A 4 -4.98 21.23 -29.34
C ASP A 4 -5.30 19.72 -29.26
N PRO A 5 -6.49 19.28 -29.71
CA PRO A 5 -6.87 17.87 -29.66
C PRO A 5 -6.01 16.99 -30.58
N ASP A 6 -5.44 17.56 -31.64
CA ASP A 6 -4.61 16.83 -32.62
C ASP A 6 -3.14 16.72 -32.15
N ASN A 7 -2.74 17.50 -31.15
CA ASN A 7 -1.40 17.45 -30.58
C ASN A 7 -1.39 17.64 -29.05
N PRO A 8 -1.95 16.68 -28.29
CA PRO A 8 -2.01 16.80 -26.84
C PRO A 8 -0.59 16.76 -26.24
N PRO A 9 -0.32 17.50 -25.15
CA PRO A 9 0.98 17.49 -24.50
C PRO A 9 1.32 16.08 -23.98
N ILE A 10 2.62 15.77 -23.90
CA ILE A 10 3.10 14.41 -23.62
C ILE A 10 2.56 13.82 -22.30
N TRP A 11 2.36 14.66 -21.28
CA TRP A 11 1.79 14.22 -20.01
C TRP A 11 0.33 13.76 -20.15
N LEU A 12 -0.45 14.40 -21.03
CA LEU A 12 -1.84 14.05 -21.28
C LEU A 12 -1.95 12.72 -22.04
N ARG A 13 -1.04 12.46 -22.99
CA ARG A 13 -0.94 11.16 -23.68
C ARG A 13 -0.62 10.02 -22.70
N LYS A 14 0.32 10.26 -21.79
CA LYS A 14 0.69 9.28 -20.74
C LYS A 14 -0.48 9.00 -19.81
N LEU A 15 -1.18 10.05 -19.36
CA LEU A 15 -2.40 9.90 -18.55
C LEU A 15 -3.48 9.13 -19.30
N HIS A 16 -3.71 9.39 -20.58
CA HIS A 16 -4.69 8.67 -21.37
C HIS A 16 -4.37 7.17 -21.47
N MET A 17 -3.11 6.81 -21.71
CA MET A 17 -2.67 5.40 -21.75
C MET A 17 -2.85 4.70 -20.41
N SER A 18 -2.51 5.35 -19.29
CA SER A 18 -2.73 4.78 -17.95
C SER A 18 -4.21 4.70 -17.59
N ALA A 19 -5.01 5.71 -17.93
CA ALA A 19 -6.45 5.73 -17.69
C ALA A 19 -7.18 4.67 -18.54
N ALA A 20 -6.72 4.42 -19.78
CA ALA A 20 -7.27 3.37 -20.64
C ALA A 20 -7.00 1.95 -20.12
N GLN A 21 -6.06 1.79 -19.18
CA GLN A 21 -5.75 0.51 -18.55
C GLN A 21 -6.51 0.27 -17.25
N ILE A 22 -7.20 1.29 -16.73
CA ILE A 22 -7.94 1.21 -15.47
C ILE A 22 -9.42 1.04 -15.80
N SER A 23 -9.97 -0.12 -15.47
CA SER A 23 -11.40 -0.38 -15.53
C SER A 23 -12.10 0.43 -14.44
N ALA A 24 -13.33 0.90 -14.72
CA ALA A 24 -14.18 1.46 -13.66
C ALA A 24 -14.42 0.46 -12.51
N HIS A 25 -14.26 -0.84 -12.77
CA HIS A 25 -14.35 -1.91 -11.78
C HIS A 25 -13.10 -2.05 -10.90
N ASP A 26 -11.99 -1.38 -11.26
CA ASP A 26 -10.76 -1.37 -10.46
C ASP A 26 -10.84 -0.33 -9.32
N TYR A 27 -11.87 0.52 -9.34
CA TYR A 27 -12.16 1.44 -8.25
C TYR A 27 -13.20 0.86 -7.30
N ALA A 28 -13.03 1.17 -6.01
CA ALA A 28 -14.04 0.88 -5.01
C ALA A 28 -15.39 1.51 -5.39
N VAL A 29 -16.48 0.78 -5.12
CA VAL A 29 -17.85 1.21 -5.45
C VAL A 29 -18.26 2.43 -4.63
N THR A 30 -17.71 2.56 -3.42
CA THR A 30 -17.93 3.70 -2.53
C THR A 30 -16.61 4.33 -2.04
N PRO A 31 -16.61 5.63 -1.70
CA PRO A 31 -15.44 6.27 -1.10
C PRO A 31 -14.97 5.58 0.18
N GLU A 32 -15.89 5.11 1.02
CA GLU A 32 -15.59 4.42 2.28
C GLU A 32 -14.85 3.11 2.03
N GLU A 33 -15.29 2.31 1.05
CA GLU A 33 -14.59 1.10 0.63
C GLU A 33 -13.21 1.42 0.08
N GLY A 34 -13.08 2.47 -0.73
CA GLY A 34 -11.79 2.90 -1.28
C GLY A 34 -10.79 3.31 -0.19
N ILE A 35 -11.27 4.02 0.84
CA ILE A 35 -10.44 4.37 2.00
C ILE A 35 -9.99 3.11 2.75
N LEU A 36 -10.89 2.15 2.96
CA LEU A 36 -10.56 0.88 3.63
C LEU A 36 -9.57 0.04 2.82
N GLU A 37 -9.72 -0.02 1.49
CA GLU A 37 -8.80 -0.72 0.60
C GLU A 37 -7.41 -0.09 0.60
N CYS A 38 -7.32 1.24 0.51
CA CYS A 38 -6.05 1.97 0.64
C CYS A 38 -5.36 1.67 1.96
N CYS A 39 -6.13 1.64 3.05
CA CYS A 39 -5.63 1.32 4.39
C CYS A 39 -5.07 -0.11 4.47
N ARG A 40 -5.80 -1.10 3.93
CA ARG A 40 -5.36 -2.50 3.87
C ARG A 40 -4.13 -2.68 2.97
N PHE A 41 -4.08 -1.97 1.85
CA PHE A 41 -2.98 -2.03 0.92
C PHE A 41 -1.68 -1.48 1.54
N SER A 42 -1.78 -0.36 2.27
CA SER A 42 -0.67 0.20 3.04
C SER A 42 -0.12 -0.81 4.07
N ASP A 43 -1.00 -1.52 4.77
CA ASP A 43 -0.61 -2.57 5.72
C ASP A 43 0.06 -3.77 5.03
N ALA A 44 -0.46 -4.20 3.88
CA ALA A 44 0.11 -5.28 3.09
C ALA A 44 1.51 -4.92 2.58
N ILE A 45 1.70 -3.71 2.02
CA ILE A 45 3.00 -3.21 1.58
C ILE A 45 3.98 -3.21 2.75
N ARG A 46 3.56 -2.69 3.90
CA ARG A 46 4.43 -2.61 5.07
C ARG A 46 4.89 -4.00 5.54
N ARG A 47 3.98 -4.99 5.58
CA ARG A 47 4.31 -6.38 5.91
C ARG A 47 5.29 -6.96 4.90
N TRP A 48 5.03 -6.76 3.61
CA TRP A 48 5.93 -7.20 2.54
C TRP A 48 7.33 -6.58 2.66
N SER A 49 7.41 -5.26 2.85
CA SER A 49 8.67 -4.55 3.04
C SER A 49 9.46 -5.07 4.24
N ASN A 50 8.81 -5.42 5.34
CA ASN A 50 9.47 -6.04 6.50
C ASN A 50 10.00 -7.44 6.20
N VAL A 51 9.24 -8.26 5.46
CA VAL A 51 9.70 -9.59 5.01
C VAL A 51 10.91 -9.46 4.08
N CYS A 52 10.87 -8.52 3.14
CA CYS A 52 12.01 -8.23 2.26
C CYS A 52 13.21 -7.71 3.05
N ALA A 53 13.03 -6.79 4.00
CA ALA A 53 14.10 -6.30 4.85
C ALA A 53 14.77 -7.44 5.62
N HIS A 54 13.98 -8.34 6.20
CA HIS A 54 14.49 -9.53 6.87
C HIS A 54 15.30 -10.44 5.92
N ALA A 55 14.78 -10.73 4.74
CA ALA A 55 15.47 -11.55 3.74
C ALA A 55 16.80 -10.92 3.26
N LEU A 56 16.90 -9.60 3.28
CA LEU A 56 18.08 -8.84 2.88
C LEU A 56 19.02 -8.49 4.05
N GLY A 57 18.70 -8.91 5.28
CA GLY A 57 19.49 -8.55 6.48
C GLY A 57 19.45 -7.06 6.83
N LEU A 58 18.44 -6.33 6.35
CA LEU A 58 18.23 -4.91 6.64
C LEU A 58 17.38 -4.73 7.90
N SER A 59 17.54 -3.58 8.55
CA SER A 59 16.69 -3.22 9.69
C SER A 59 15.22 -3.13 9.25
N PRO A 60 14.28 -3.66 10.04
CA PRO A 60 12.85 -3.56 9.75
C PRO A 60 12.36 -2.11 9.85
N LEU A 61 11.20 -1.83 9.25
CA LEU A 61 10.57 -0.51 9.32
C LEU A 61 10.10 -0.21 10.76
N PRO A 62 10.26 1.03 11.24
CA PRO A 62 9.83 1.44 12.57
C PRO A 62 8.32 1.27 12.72
N PRO A 63 7.80 0.88 13.92
CA PRO A 63 6.37 0.66 14.15
C PRO A 63 5.52 1.86 13.72
N PRO A 64 4.29 1.65 13.20
CA PRO A 64 3.46 2.76 12.79
C PRO A 64 3.03 3.57 14.03
N PRO A 65 2.85 4.89 13.90
CA PRO A 65 2.25 5.68 14.96
C PRO A 65 0.87 5.13 15.36
N PRO A 66 0.46 5.22 16.64
CA PRO A 66 -0.81 4.69 17.13
C PRO A 66 -2.07 5.22 16.42
N LEU A 67 -1.99 6.38 15.78
CA LEU A 67 -3.11 7.08 15.12
C LEU A 67 -2.88 7.29 13.62
N ASP A 68 -1.88 6.63 13.03
CA ASP A 68 -1.52 6.83 11.61
C ASP A 68 -2.60 6.29 10.66
N ASN A 69 -3.40 5.34 11.12
CA ASN A 69 -4.53 4.80 10.36
C ASN A 69 -5.68 4.38 11.31
N PRO A 70 -6.79 5.13 11.35
CA PRO A 70 -7.93 4.83 12.24
C PRO A 70 -8.68 3.55 11.86
N PHE A 71 -8.43 3.01 10.66
CA PHE A 71 -9.02 1.76 10.16
C PHE A 71 -8.12 0.54 10.38
N ARG A 72 -6.91 0.76 10.90
CA ARG A 72 -5.95 -0.29 11.24
C ARG A 72 -6.54 -1.07 12.43
N ARG A 73 -7.21 -2.19 12.15
CA ARG A 73 -7.60 -3.13 13.20
C ARG A 73 -6.30 -3.65 13.82
N VAL A 74 -6.08 -3.34 15.09
CA VAL A 74 -5.02 -3.98 15.87
C VAL A 74 -5.39 -5.46 15.97
N SER A 75 -4.98 -6.25 14.99
CA SER A 75 -5.10 -7.70 15.07
C SER A 75 -4.22 -8.14 16.23
N SER A 76 -4.81 -8.82 17.22
CA SER A 76 -4.13 -9.43 18.37
C SER A 76 -2.92 -10.30 17.97
N ILE A 77 -2.81 -10.67 16.68
CA ILE A 77 -1.68 -11.39 16.07
C ILE A 77 -0.38 -10.57 16.09
N ASP A 78 -0.43 -9.23 16.13
CA ASP A 78 0.77 -8.39 16.23
C ASP A 78 1.37 -8.40 17.67
N HIS A 79 0.70 -9.04 18.64
CA HIS A 79 1.25 -9.46 19.93
C HIS A 79 1.76 -10.91 19.88
N ALA A 80 2.47 -11.30 18.83
CA ALA A 80 3.31 -12.49 18.95
C ALA A 80 4.53 -12.10 19.82
N PRO A 81 4.65 -12.59 21.07
CA PRO A 81 5.90 -12.44 21.78
C PRO A 81 7.00 -13.12 20.95
N SER A 82 8.19 -12.56 21.00
CA SER A 82 9.44 -13.14 20.51
C SER A 82 9.60 -14.60 20.98
N VAL A 83 9.05 -15.57 20.26
CA VAL A 83 9.29 -17.00 20.44
C VAL A 83 10.21 -17.47 19.31
N LEU A 84 11.42 -16.90 19.27
CA LEU A 84 12.56 -17.42 18.51
C LEU A 84 13.88 -17.14 19.27
N ARG A 85 13.82 -17.17 20.61
CA ARG A 85 14.96 -17.57 21.43
C ARG A 85 14.69 -19.03 21.80
N ASP A 86 15.69 -19.90 21.69
CA ASP A 86 15.68 -21.34 22.02
C ASP A 86 15.51 -22.35 20.87
N VAL A 87 16.12 -22.10 19.71
CA VAL A 87 16.62 -23.21 18.86
C VAL A 87 18.08 -22.95 18.50
N ALA A 88 18.92 -22.93 19.54
CA ALA A 88 20.36 -23.12 19.42
C ALA A 88 20.82 -23.84 20.70
N ARG A 89 20.65 -25.15 20.72
CA ARG A 89 21.35 -26.05 21.63
C ARG A 89 21.96 -27.17 20.81
#